data_AF-A0A957AFZ8-F1
#
_entry.id   AF-A0A957AFZ8-F1
#
_cell.length_a   1.000
_cell.length_b   1.000
_cell.length_c   1.000
_cell.angle_alpha   90.00
_cell.angle_beta   90.00
_cell.angle_gamma   90.00
#
_symmetry.space_group_name_H-M   'P 1'
#
loop_
_entity.id
_entity.type
_entity.pdbx_description
1 polymer ?
#
loop_
_entity_poly.entity_id
_entity_poly.type
_entity_poly.pdbx_seq_one_letter_code
_entity_poly.pdbx_strand_id
1 'polypeptide(L)'
;SFRIISMQNRGIIPNYEASTSKLFASELNQRLALSATRAFGLAAMRWDDGTAAGRYTNSYIRMVPATIRGGTSEVQRNVIATRGLGLPRG
;
A
#
# COMPACT_ATOMS: atom_id res chain seq x y z
N SER A 1 0.26 -9.08 -6.34
CA SER A 1 -1.07 -9.18 -6.98
C SER A 1 -1.28 -10.44 -7.81
N PHE A 2 -0.31 -10.94 -8.60
CA PHE A 2 -0.53 -12.10 -9.48
C PHE A 2 -1.02 -13.38 -8.79
N ARG A 3 -0.57 -13.68 -7.56
CA ARG A 3 -1.07 -14.82 -6.78
C ARG A 3 -2.59 -14.74 -6.51
N ILE A 4 -3.08 -13.57 -6.08
CA ILE A 4 -4.50 -13.33 -5.81
C ILE A 4 -5.32 -13.54 -7.09
N ILE A 5 -4.85 -12.97 -8.21
CA ILE A 5 -5.51 -13.12 -9.52
C ILE A 5 -5.59 -14.60 -9.91
N SER A 6 -4.48 -15.35 -9.75
CA SER A 6 -4.47 -16.79 -10.03
C SER A 6 -5.42 -17.59 -9.11
N MET A 7 -5.60 -17.19 -7.85
CA MET A 7 -6.54 -17.83 -6.94
C MET A 7 -7.98 -17.60 -7.40
N GLN A 8 -8.32 -16.35 -7.73
CA GLN A 8 -9.65 -15.99 -8.22
C GLN A 8 -10.00 -16.72 -9.53
N ASN A 9 -9.05 -16.83 -10.45
CA ASN A 9 -9.24 -17.58 -11.70
C ASN A 9 -9.50 -19.08 -11.48
N ARG A 10 -9.13 -19.62 -10.32
CA ARG A 10 -9.41 -21.00 -9.90
C ARG A 10 -10.67 -21.11 -9.02
N GLY A 11 -11.46 -20.04 -8.91
CA GLY A 11 -12.64 -19.99 -8.04
C GLY A 11 -12.33 -19.91 -6.54
N ILE A 12 -11.07 -19.70 -6.15
CA ILE A 12 -10.67 -19.58 -4.75
C ILE A 12 -10.84 -18.11 -4.33
N ILE A 13 -11.59 -17.88 -3.25
CA ILE A 13 -11.80 -16.55 -2.68
C ILE A 13 -10.59 -16.18 -1.81
N PRO A 14 -9.76 -15.20 -2.20
CA PRO A 14 -8.62 -14.76 -1.40
C PRO A 14 -9.10 -14.02 -0.16
N ASN A 15 -8.49 -14.27 1.00
CA ASN A 15 -8.87 -13.66 2.27
C ASN A 15 -7.69 -12.86 2.83
N TYR A 16 -6.90 -13.46 3.72
CA TYR A 16 -5.73 -12.80 4.30
C TYR A 16 -4.66 -12.49 3.24
N GLU A 17 -4.65 -13.18 2.10
CA GLU A 17 -3.76 -12.90 0.97
C GLU A 17 -4.01 -11.50 0.38
N ALA A 18 -5.29 -11.11 0.29
CA ALA A 18 -5.69 -9.77 -0.16
C ALA A 18 -5.23 -8.70 0.84
N SER A 19 -5.42 -8.95 2.13
CA SER A 19 -4.93 -8.08 3.21
C SER A 19 -3.41 -7.93 3.19
N THR A 20 -2.69 -9.03 3.00
CA THR A 20 -1.22 -9.06 2.90
C THR A 20 -0.75 -8.23 1.72
N SER A 21 -1.37 -8.40 0.55
CA SER A 21 -1.00 -7.64 -0.64
C SER A 21 -1.30 -6.15 -0.51
N LYS A 22 -2.45 -5.77 0.08
CA LYS A 22 -2.81 -4.37 0.30
C LYS A 22 -1.83 -3.70 1.26
N LEU A 23 -1.59 -4.32 2.41
CA LEU A 23 -0.70 -3.81 3.45
C LEU A 23 0.68 -3.51 2.86
N PHE A 24 1.30 -4.54 2.25
CA PHE A 24 2.61 -4.43 1.64
C PHE A 24 2.65 -3.34 0.55
N ALA A 25 1.69 -3.32 -0.37
CA ALA A 25 1.66 -2.33 -1.44
C ALA A 25 1.54 -0.90 -0.92
N SER A 26 0.65 -0.65 0.05
CA SER A 26 0.46 0.69 0.61
C SER A 26 1.70 1.21 1.33
N GLU A 27 2.35 0.39 2.16
CA GLU A 27 3.55 0.79 2.90
C GLU A 27 4.77 0.94 1.98
N LEU A 28 4.92 0.05 1.01
CA LEU A 28 5.98 0.14 0.00
C LEU A 28 5.85 1.44 -0.81
N ASN A 29 4.66 1.75 -1.30
CA ASN A 29 4.44 2.96 -2.08
C ASN A 29 4.69 4.23 -1.26
N GLN A 30 4.32 4.25 0.01
CA GLN A 30 4.62 5.38 0.90
C GLN A 30 6.14 5.56 1.09
N ARG A 31 6.88 4.46 1.32
CA ARG A 31 8.35 4.49 1.44
C ARG A 31 9.02 4.93 0.14
N LEU A 32 8.52 4.45 -1.00
CA LEU A 32 9.03 4.82 -2.32
C LEU A 32 8.80 6.30 -2.60
N ALA A 33 7.58 6.79 -2.36
CA ALA A 33 7.26 8.20 -2.56
C ALA A 33 8.14 9.11 -1.68
N LEU A 34 8.33 8.76 -0.40
CA LEU A 34 9.22 9.49 0.50
C LEU A 34 10.68 9.46 0.02
N SER A 35 11.15 8.30 -0.46
CA SER A 35 12.52 8.15 -0.97
C SER A 35 12.73 9.00 -2.22
N ALA A 36 11.75 9.04 -3.12
CA ALA A 36 11.79 9.88 -4.30
C ALA A 36 11.76 11.38 -3.95
N THR A 37 10.88 11.80 -3.04
CA THR A 37 10.85 13.20 -2.53
C THR A 37 12.21 13.61 -1.97
N ARG A 38 12.88 12.72 -1.22
CA ARG A 38 14.25 12.99 -0.72
C ARG A 38 15.29 13.09 -1.83
N ALA A 39 15.21 12.21 -2.84
CA ALA A 39 16.15 12.21 -3.96
C ALA A 39 16.04 13.48 -4.82
N PHE A 40 14.83 14.00 -5.04
CA PHE A 40 14.60 15.24 -5.78
C PHE A 40 14.81 16.52 -4.93
N GLY A 41 14.90 16.39 -3.60
CA GLY A 41 15.14 17.51 -2.70
C GLY A 41 14.12 18.65 -2.89
N LEU A 42 14.62 19.88 -3.02
CA LEU A 42 13.77 21.07 -3.18
C LEU A 42 12.86 21.01 -4.41
N ALA A 43 13.24 20.29 -5.47
CA ALA A 43 12.39 20.15 -6.66
C ALA A 43 11.09 19.41 -6.35
N ALA A 44 11.05 18.56 -5.32
CA ALA A 44 9.85 17.88 -4.87
C ALA A 44 8.97 18.72 -3.92
N MET A 45 9.33 19.97 -3.62
CA MET A 45 8.50 20.89 -2.82
C MET A 45 7.48 21.65 -3.67
N ARG A 46 7.56 21.54 -5.00
CA ARG A 46 6.64 22.20 -5.93
C ARG A 46 5.58 21.21 -6.41
N TRP A 47 4.32 21.65 -6.42
CA TRP A 47 3.24 20.91 -7.07
C TRP A 47 3.28 21.17 -8.58
N ASP A 48 3.86 20.24 -9.35
CA ASP A 48 4.01 20.37 -10.81
C ASP A 48 4.01 19.00 -11.51
N ASP A 49 2.84 18.57 -11.96
CA ASP A 49 2.64 17.26 -12.59
C ASP A 49 3.34 17.10 -13.95
N GLY A 50 3.86 18.20 -14.52
CA GLY A 50 4.66 18.20 -15.75
C GLY A 50 6.10 17.69 -15.55
N THR A 51 6.55 17.59 -14.31
CA THR A 51 7.92 17.15 -13.98
C THR A 51 7.94 15.79 -13.29
N ALA A 52 9.05 15.06 -13.42
CA ALA A 52 9.25 13.83 -12.67
C ALA A 52 9.16 14.07 -11.15
N ALA A 53 9.78 15.15 -10.66
CA ALA A 53 9.76 15.52 -9.24
C ALA A 53 8.34 15.76 -8.72
N GLY A 54 7.53 16.58 -9.42
CA GLY A 54 6.18 16.89 -8.99
C GLY A 54 5.21 15.69 -9.04
N ARG A 55 5.42 14.73 -9.95
CA ARG A 55 4.68 13.44 -9.90
C ARG A 55 4.92 12.69 -8.58
N TYR A 56 6.15 12.71 -8.07
CA TYR A 56 6.47 12.07 -6.79
C TYR A 56 6.00 12.91 -5.59
N THR A 57 5.99 14.23 -5.68
CA THR A 57 5.34 15.12 -4.70
C THR A 57 3.86 14.77 -4.53
N ASN A 58 3.14 14.69 -5.66
CA ASN A 58 1.73 14.33 -5.70
C ASN A 58 1.51 12.92 -5.13
N SER A 59 2.36 11.96 -5.53
CA SER A 59 2.34 10.60 -5.00
C SER A 59 2.53 10.55 -3.48
N TYR A 60 3.50 11.29 -2.94
CA TYR A 60 3.79 11.33 -1.50
C TYR A 60 2.58 11.77 -0.69
N ILE A 61 1.92 12.85 -1.11
CA ILE A 61 0.73 13.38 -0.45
C ILE A 61 -0.44 12.39 -0.55
N ARG A 62 -0.59 11.70 -1.69
CA ARG A 62 -1.63 10.68 -1.89
C ARG A 62 -1.38 9.38 -1.15
N MET A 63 -0.14 9.08 -0.74
CA MET A 63 0.16 7.83 -0.03
C MET A 63 -0.26 7.84 1.44
N VAL A 64 -0.40 9.03 2.05
CA VAL A 64 -0.91 9.14 3.44
C VAL A 64 -2.29 8.48 3.60
N PRO A 65 -3.32 8.81 2.79
CA PRO A 65 -4.61 8.11 2.90
C PRO A 65 -4.57 6.66 2.38
N ALA A 66 -3.53 6.22 1.67
CA ALA A 66 -3.47 4.89 1.08
C ALA A 66 -3.32 3.77 2.14
N THR A 67 -2.66 4.06 3.26
CA THR A 67 -2.58 3.12 4.39
C THR A 67 -3.89 3.00 5.16
N ILE A 68 -4.80 3.98 5.03
CA ILE A 68 -6.10 4.04 5.72
C ILE A 68 -7.23 3.47 4.86
N ARG A 69 -7.30 3.90 3.58
CA ARG A 69 -8.38 3.54 2.66
C ARG A 69 -8.41 2.05 2.37
N GLY A 70 -9.61 1.47 2.32
CA GLY A 70 -9.80 0.03 2.08
C GLY A 70 -9.40 -0.83 3.28
N GLY A 71 -9.38 -0.25 4.49
CA GLY A 71 -8.95 -0.87 5.75
C GLY A 71 -7.54 -0.41 6.13
N THR A 72 -7.40 0.07 7.36
CA THR A 72 -6.13 0.59 7.89
C THR A 72 -5.06 -0.50 7.96
N SER A 73 -3.78 -0.12 8.03
CA SER A 73 -2.68 -1.08 8.19
C SER A 73 -2.87 -1.99 9.42
N GLU A 74 -3.43 -1.47 10.50
CA GLU A 74 -3.76 -2.21 11.72
C GLU A 74 -4.86 -3.24 11.47
N VAL A 75 -5.93 -2.85 10.78
CA VAL A 75 -7.02 -3.78 10.41
C VAL A 75 -6.48 -4.89 9.49
N GLN A 76 -5.64 -4.55 8.51
CA GLN A 76 -5.04 -5.58 7.64
C GLN A 76 -4.16 -6.54 8.45
N ARG A 77 -3.34 -6.04 9.38
CA ARG A 77 -2.53 -6.89 10.29
C ARG A 77 -3.41 -7.80 11.14
N ASN A 78 -4.53 -7.31 11.65
CA ASN A 78 -5.47 -8.14 12.41
C ASN A 78 -6.09 -9.25 11.55
N VAL A 79 -6.45 -8.97 10.30
CA VAL A 79 -6.95 -9.99 9.36
C VAL A 79 -5.88 -11.04 9.09
N ILE A 80 -4.63 -10.63 8.87
CA ILE A 80 -3.50 -11.55 8.65
C ILE A 80 -3.26 -12.43 9.87
N ALA A 81 -3.24 -11.84 11.08
CA ALA A 81 -3.04 -12.56 12.33
C ALA A 81 -4.14 -13.60 12.58
N THR A 82 -5.41 -13.18 12.48
CA THR A 82 -6.53 -14.05 12.88
C THR A 82 -6.92 -15.05 11.80
N ARG A 83 -6.94 -14.64 10.53
CA ARG A 83 -7.40 -15.49 9.41
C ARG A 83 -6.26 -16.17 8.66
N GLY A 84 -5.07 -15.57 8.66
CA GLY A 84 -3.88 -16.15 8.02
C GLY A 84 -3.09 -17.05 8.97
N LEU A 85 -2.87 -16.60 10.21
CA LEU A 85 -2.08 -17.33 11.20
C LEU A 85 -2.92 -18.08 12.25
N GLY A 86 -4.25 -17.93 12.25
CA GLY A 86 -5.14 -18.61 13.19
C GLY A 86 -5.03 -18.12 14.64
N LEU A 87 -4.46 -16.93 14.86
CA LEU A 87 -4.29 -16.38 16.20
C LEU A 87 -5.66 -16.00 16.81
N PRO A 88 -5.85 -16.19 18.13
CA PRO A 88 -7.09 -15.82 18.80
C PRO A 88 -7.33 -14.30 18.74
N ARG A 89 -8.60 -13.90 18.81
CA ARG A 89 -8.98 -12.49 18.93
C ARG A 89 -8.87 -12.08 20.39
N GLY A 90 -8.12 -11.02 20.66
CA GLY A 90 -8.17 -10.28 21.93
C GLY A 90 -9.30 -9.26 21.94
#